data_AF-A0A929M5C0-F1
#
_entry.id   AF-A0A929M5C0-F1
#
_cell.length_a   1.000
_cell.length_b   1.000
_cell.length_c   1.000
_cell.angle_alpha   90.00
_cell.angle_beta   90.00
_cell.angle_gamma   90.00
#
_symmetry.space_group_name_H-M   'P 1'
#
loop_
_entity.id
_entity.type
_entity.pdbx_description
1 polymer ?
#
loop_
_entity_poly.entity_id
_entity_poly.type
_entity_poly.pdbx_seq_one_letter_code
_entity_poly.pdbx_strand_id
1 'polypeptide(L)'
;MSNIDYTGLDAYEFFHGVAEASRENTRALQQIMSLQETEGAKAQSYSVGGSSGSNQDTMAKVDKRLDLEALLSKRMEANYDYINDAYTLLYGISQLGDGGICYDMGSIYADLLQWRYLQCLTWDEVSERLLTPVRTLQQLEKEAFEFIDDKNYIEKNLGK
;
A
#
# COMPACT_ATOMS: atom_id res chain seq x y z
N MET A 1 -6.71 -11.68 9.14
CA MET A 1 -6.94 -10.83 10.32
C MET A 1 -5.57 -10.34 10.73
N SER A 2 -5.24 -9.14 10.27
CA SER A 2 -4.05 -8.40 10.67
C SER A 2 -4.02 -8.26 12.17
N ASN A 3 -2.82 -8.41 12.74
CA ASN A 3 -2.55 -8.27 14.17
C ASN A 3 -1.69 -7.02 14.37
N ILE A 4 -2.08 -5.93 13.71
CA ILE A 4 -1.34 -4.68 13.70
C ILE A 4 -1.77 -3.89 14.92
N ASP A 5 -0.81 -3.59 15.79
CA ASP A 5 -1.04 -2.81 17.00
C ASP A 5 -1.04 -1.33 16.64
N TYR A 6 -2.21 -0.71 16.79
CA TYR A 6 -2.42 0.71 16.50
C TYR A 6 -2.38 1.59 17.77
N THR A 7 -2.10 0.99 18.93
CA THR A 7 -2.19 1.67 20.23
C THR A 7 -1.18 2.82 20.29
N GLY A 8 -1.68 4.03 20.58
CA GLY A 8 -0.86 5.22 20.77
C GLY A 8 -0.23 5.82 19.50
N LEU A 9 -0.59 5.35 18.30
CA LEU A 9 -0.17 5.97 17.04
C LEU A 9 -0.91 7.28 16.80
N ASP A 10 -0.17 8.32 16.44
CA ASP A 10 -0.76 9.54 15.90
C ASP A 10 -1.08 9.42 14.39
N ALA A 11 -1.84 10.38 13.87
CA ALA A 11 -2.25 10.42 12.48
C ALA A 11 -1.05 10.45 11.53
N TYR A 12 -0.01 11.19 11.90
CA TYR A 12 1.19 11.31 11.10
C TYR A 12 1.90 9.95 10.97
N GLU A 13 2.15 9.29 12.10
CA GLU A 13 2.78 7.96 12.16
C GLU A 13 1.98 6.92 11.37
N PHE A 14 0.65 6.91 11.55
CA PHE A 14 -0.24 6.01 10.84
C PHE A 14 -0.14 6.20 9.32
N PHE A 15 -0.39 7.40 8.80
CA PHE A 15 -0.42 7.65 7.36
C PHE A 15 0.96 7.54 6.70
N HIS A 16 2.03 7.91 7.41
CA HIS A 16 3.39 7.67 6.91
C HIS A 16 3.72 6.18 6.84
N GLY A 17 3.29 5.38 7.83
CA GLY A 17 3.37 3.92 7.75
C GLY A 17 2.58 3.38 6.55
N VAL A 18 1.39 3.95 6.27
CA VAL A 18 0.54 3.50 5.14
C VAL A 18 1.24 3.77 3.82
N ALA A 19 1.88 4.93 3.70
CA ALA A 19 2.68 5.26 2.53
C ALA A 19 3.92 4.37 2.37
N GLU A 20 4.57 4.00 3.47
CA GLU A 20 5.68 3.05 3.43
C GLU A 20 5.20 1.67 2.95
N ALA A 21 4.14 1.13 3.56
CA ALA A 21 3.54 -0.15 3.15
C ALA A 21 3.11 -0.14 1.67
N SER A 22 2.51 0.97 1.19
CA SER A 22 2.07 1.12 -0.20
C SER A 22 3.25 1.17 -1.18
N ARG A 23 4.34 1.86 -0.83
CA ARG A 23 5.59 1.88 -1.63
C ARG A 23 6.27 0.52 -1.65
N GLU A 24 6.32 -0.17 -0.52
CA GLU A 24 6.87 -1.52 -0.44
C GLU A 24 6.07 -2.50 -1.30
N ASN A 25 4.74 -2.42 -1.27
CA ASN A 25 3.88 -3.25 -2.10
C ASN A 25 4.12 -3.00 -3.60
N THR A 26 4.24 -1.73 -3.99
CA THR A 26 4.58 -1.34 -5.37
C THR A 26 5.95 -1.88 -5.80
N ARG A 27 6.97 -1.80 -4.94
CA ARG A 27 8.31 -2.34 -5.20
C ARG A 27 8.30 -3.86 -5.30
N ALA A 28 7.58 -4.54 -4.41
CA ALA A 28 7.43 -6.00 -4.43
C ALA A 28 6.77 -6.47 -5.73
N LEU A 29 5.70 -5.80 -6.17
CA LEU A 29 5.02 -6.07 -7.44
C LEU A 29 5.97 -5.89 -8.64
N GLN A 30 6.73 -4.79 -8.69
CA GLN A 30 7.72 -4.56 -9.75
C GLN A 30 8.81 -5.64 -9.76
N GLN A 31 9.26 -6.11 -8.59
CA GLN A 31 10.23 -7.21 -8.51
C GLN A 31 9.65 -8.51 -9.05
N ILE A 32 8.41 -8.86 -8.71
CA ILE A 32 7.72 -10.05 -9.26
C ILE A 32 7.62 -9.96 -10.79
N MET A 33 7.16 -8.81 -11.32
CA MET A 33 7.01 -8.63 -12.78
C MET A 33 8.35 -8.73 -13.50
N SER A 34 9.42 -8.12 -12.98
CA SER A 34 10.76 -8.18 -13.60
C SER A 34 11.37 -9.58 -13.57
N LEU A 35 11.13 -10.36 -12.52
CA LEU A 35 11.51 -11.77 -12.44
C LEU A 35 10.77 -12.58 -13.51
N GLN A 36 9.46 -12.39 -13.66
CA GLN A 36 8.64 -13.05 -14.68
C GLN A 36 9.08 -12.72 -16.12
N GLU A 37 9.37 -11.44 -16.41
CA GLU A 37 9.85 -11.00 -17.74
C GLU A 37 11.24 -11.57 -18.07
N THR A 38 12.16 -11.57 -17.10
CA THR A 38 13.52 -12.13 -17.26
C THR A 38 13.48 -13.64 -17.48
N GLU A 39 12.56 -14.34 -16.83
CA GLU A 39 12.35 -15.79 -17.01
C GLU A 39 11.73 -16.11 -18.37
N GLY A 40 10.74 -15.33 -18.84
CA GLY A 40 10.19 -15.47 -20.18
C GLY A 40 11.24 -15.29 -21.27
N ALA A 41 12.11 -14.27 -21.12
CA ALA A 41 13.22 -14.03 -22.03
C ALA A 41 14.29 -15.14 -21.99
N LYS A 42 14.62 -15.67 -20.79
CA LYS A 42 15.60 -16.76 -20.65
C LYS A 42 15.08 -18.10 -21.13
N ALA A 43 13.82 -18.45 -20.85
CA ALA A 43 13.18 -19.67 -21.36
C ALA A 43 13.16 -19.70 -22.90
N GLN A 44 12.89 -18.55 -23.52
CA GLN A 44 12.97 -18.39 -24.98
C GLN A 44 14.41 -18.51 -25.51
N SER A 45 15.42 -18.12 -24.74
CA SER A 45 16.84 -18.29 -25.12
C SER A 45 17.32 -19.75 -25.00
N TYR A 46 16.83 -20.52 -24.02
CA TYR A 46 17.17 -21.94 -23.86
C TYR A 46 16.58 -22.82 -24.98
N SER A 47 15.51 -22.39 -25.65
CA SER A 47 14.96 -23.09 -26.82
C SER A 47 15.83 -22.98 -28.09
N VAL A 48 16.95 -22.23 -28.08
CA VAL A 48 17.76 -21.97 -29.29
C VAL A 48 19.12 -22.73 -29.30
N GLY A 49 19.51 -23.47 -28.26
CA GLY A 49 20.78 -24.22 -28.31
C GLY A 49 20.89 -25.32 -27.27
N GLY A 50 21.04 -26.56 -27.73
CA GLY A 50 21.15 -27.74 -26.87
C GLY A 50 22.36 -27.70 -25.93
N SER A 51 22.13 -28.06 -24.67
CA SER A 51 23.15 -28.70 -23.81
C SER A 51 22.51 -29.39 -22.62
N SER A 52 22.99 -30.61 -22.38
CA SER A 52 22.65 -31.48 -21.26
C SER A 52 23.18 -30.86 -19.97
N GLY A 53 22.28 -30.27 -19.17
CA GLY A 53 22.56 -29.68 -17.86
C GLY A 53 21.51 -30.13 -16.84
N SER A 54 22.00 -30.74 -15.76
CA SER A 54 21.29 -31.47 -14.70
C SER A 54 19.94 -30.88 -14.23
N ASN A 55 18.89 -31.73 -14.20
CA ASN A 55 17.57 -31.46 -13.62
C ASN A 55 17.62 -30.93 -12.17
N GLN A 56 18.69 -31.21 -11.42
CA GLN A 56 18.87 -30.75 -10.04
C GLN A 56 19.06 -29.23 -9.93
N ASP A 57 19.77 -28.61 -10.87
CA ASP A 57 19.99 -27.14 -10.88
C ASP A 57 18.73 -26.38 -11.28
N THR A 58 17.89 -26.99 -12.12
CA THR A 58 16.60 -26.45 -12.53
C THR A 58 15.59 -26.50 -11.38
N MET A 59 15.51 -27.62 -10.65
CA MET A 59 14.62 -27.74 -9.48
C MET A 59 15.02 -26.80 -8.33
N ALA A 60 16.32 -26.66 -8.02
CA ALA A 60 16.77 -25.75 -6.96
C ALA A 60 16.50 -24.26 -7.25
N LYS A 61 16.42 -23.86 -8.53
CA LYS A 61 16.02 -22.50 -8.94
C LYS A 61 14.51 -22.29 -8.82
N VAL A 62 13.71 -23.31 -9.13
CA VAL A 62 12.25 -23.27 -9.01
C VAL A 62 11.81 -23.25 -7.53
N ASP A 63 12.44 -24.04 -6.65
CA ASP A 63 12.13 -24.05 -5.21
C ASP A 63 12.45 -22.70 -4.55
N LYS A 64 13.63 -22.13 -4.84
CA LYS A 64 13.99 -20.78 -4.36
C LYS A 64 13.03 -19.69 -4.86
N ARG A 65 12.43 -19.88 -6.04
CA ARG A 65 11.42 -18.97 -6.60
C ARG A 65 10.10 -19.08 -5.86
N LEU A 66 9.60 -20.30 -5.65
CA LEU A 66 8.38 -20.55 -4.87
C LEU A 66 8.50 -19.99 -3.46
N ASP A 67 9.65 -20.16 -2.82
CA ASP A 67 9.91 -19.61 -1.48
C ASP A 67 9.92 -18.06 -1.49
N LEU A 68 10.50 -17.44 -2.52
CA LEU A 68 10.58 -15.98 -2.64
C LEU A 68 9.22 -15.36 -3.02
N GLU A 69 8.47 -15.99 -3.92
CA GLU A 69 7.09 -15.60 -4.28
C GLU A 69 6.14 -15.76 -3.10
N ALA A 70 6.25 -16.84 -2.32
CA ALA A 70 5.47 -17.04 -1.11
C ALA A 70 5.82 -16.00 -0.02
N LEU A 71 7.09 -15.65 0.11
CA LEU A 71 7.56 -14.64 1.06
C LEU A 71 7.13 -13.23 0.66
N LEU A 72 7.20 -12.89 -0.62
CA LEU A 72 6.69 -11.63 -1.15
C LEU A 72 5.16 -11.56 -1.06
N SER A 73 4.45 -12.65 -1.36
CA SER A 73 2.99 -12.72 -1.23
C SER A 73 2.53 -12.51 0.22
N LYS A 74 3.21 -13.12 1.21
CA LYS A 74 2.92 -12.87 2.63
C LYS A 74 3.18 -11.43 3.05
N ARG A 75 4.25 -10.80 2.53
CA ARG A 75 4.51 -9.37 2.77
C ARG A 75 3.43 -8.48 2.16
N MET A 76 2.98 -8.82 0.95
CA MET A 76 1.88 -8.11 0.30
C MET A 76 0.58 -8.28 1.09
N GLU A 77 0.27 -9.47 1.60
CA GLU A 77 -0.93 -9.74 2.40
C GLU A 77 -0.95 -8.92 3.71
N ALA A 78 0.18 -8.83 4.42
CA ALA A 78 0.32 -7.95 5.59
C ALA A 78 0.16 -6.46 5.24
N ASN A 79 0.71 -6.03 4.09
CA ASN A 79 0.56 -4.65 3.62
C ASN A 79 -0.88 -4.35 3.15
N TYR A 80 -1.59 -5.33 2.60
CA TYR A 80 -2.99 -5.20 2.19
C TYR A 80 -3.92 -4.99 3.39
N ASP A 81 -3.65 -5.67 4.50
CA ASP A 81 -4.39 -5.43 5.73
C ASP A 81 -4.23 -3.96 6.20
N TYR A 82 -2.99 -3.45 6.23
CA TYR A 82 -2.71 -2.05 6.62
C TYR A 82 -3.37 -1.03 5.67
N ILE A 83 -3.37 -1.31 4.37
CA ILE A 83 -4.03 -0.49 3.35
C ILE A 83 -5.56 -0.54 3.51
N ASN A 84 -6.12 -1.72 3.81
CA ASN A 84 -7.56 -1.90 4.00
C ASN A 84 -8.06 -1.19 5.27
N ASP A 85 -7.26 -1.23 6.34
CA ASP A 85 -7.54 -0.49 7.57
C ASP A 85 -7.51 1.02 7.32
N ALA A 86 -6.60 1.51 6.48
CA ALA A 86 -6.60 2.91 6.03
C ALA A 86 -7.85 3.27 5.19
N TYR A 87 -8.30 2.42 4.27
CA TYR A 87 -9.57 2.65 3.56
C TYR A 87 -10.77 2.68 4.49
N THR A 88 -10.80 1.80 5.50
CA THR A 88 -11.85 1.76 6.51
C THR A 88 -11.88 3.06 7.32
N LEU A 89 -10.71 3.59 7.68
CA LEU A 89 -10.61 4.86 8.40
C LEU A 89 -11.05 6.06 7.53
N LEU A 90 -10.76 6.03 6.23
CA LEU A 90 -11.09 7.12 5.31
C LEU A 90 -12.57 7.13 4.87
N TYR A 91 -13.14 5.97 4.57
CA TYR A 91 -14.46 5.87 3.92
C TYR A 91 -15.48 5.01 4.68
N GLY A 92 -15.12 4.49 5.86
CA GLY A 92 -15.92 3.57 6.65
C GLY A 92 -15.79 2.12 6.19
N ILE A 93 -16.42 1.20 6.94
CA ILE A 93 -16.35 -0.26 6.69
C ILE A 93 -16.92 -0.63 5.31
N SER A 94 -17.95 0.08 4.84
CA SER A 94 -18.52 -0.16 3.51
C SER A 94 -17.59 0.32 2.38
N GLN A 95 -16.65 1.22 2.70
CA GLN A 95 -15.80 1.96 1.77
C GLN A 95 -16.58 2.80 0.73
N LEU A 96 -17.88 3.03 0.96
CA LEU A 96 -18.73 3.85 0.09
C LEU A 96 -18.85 5.31 0.59
N GLY A 97 -18.12 5.69 1.64
CA GLY A 97 -18.15 7.03 2.22
C GLY A 97 -19.33 7.27 3.16
N ASP A 98 -19.98 6.21 3.65
CA ASP A 98 -21.05 6.27 4.66
C ASP A 98 -20.51 6.34 6.10
N GLY A 99 -19.19 6.37 6.26
CA GLY A 99 -18.49 6.56 7.53
C GLY A 99 -17.06 7.06 7.30
N GLY A 100 -16.24 7.02 8.35
CA GLY A 100 -14.85 7.47 8.28
C GLY A 100 -14.70 8.98 8.12
N ILE A 101 -13.49 9.41 7.79
CA ILE A 101 -13.15 10.83 7.55
C ILE A 101 -14.02 11.46 6.46
N CYS A 102 -14.39 10.69 5.42
CA CYS A 102 -15.26 11.17 4.36
C CYS A 102 -16.62 11.64 4.90
N TYR A 103 -17.20 10.92 5.85
CA TYR A 103 -18.47 11.29 6.47
C TYR A 103 -18.30 12.44 7.47
N ASP A 104 -17.25 12.41 8.30
CA ASP A 104 -17.09 13.35 9.41
C ASP A 104 -16.55 14.73 9.01
N MET A 105 -15.63 14.77 8.04
CA MET A 105 -14.96 16.01 7.60
C MET A 105 -15.28 16.37 6.15
N GLY A 106 -15.72 15.41 5.34
CA GLY A 106 -16.04 15.58 3.94
C GLY A 106 -15.05 14.88 3.00
N SER A 107 -15.51 14.62 1.77
CA SER A 107 -14.77 13.79 0.79
C SER A 107 -13.40 14.36 0.42
N ILE A 108 -13.23 15.68 0.39
CA ILE A 108 -11.94 16.30 0.05
C ILE A 108 -10.81 15.91 1.02
N TYR A 109 -11.12 15.73 2.30
CA TYR A 109 -10.13 15.28 3.30
C TYR A 109 -9.78 13.82 3.08
N ALA A 110 -10.79 12.96 2.84
CA ALA A 110 -10.55 11.55 2.58
C ALA A 110 -9.76 11.32 1.28
N ASP A 111 -10.14 12.00 0.20
CA ASP A 111 -9.47 11.90 -1.10
C ASP A 111 -8.04 12.43 -1.03
N LEU A 112 -7.81 13.56 -0.34
CA LEU A 112 -6.45 14.07 -0.09
C LEU A 112 -5.56 13.01 0.53
N LEU A 113 -5.99 12.41 1.65
CA LEU A 113 -5.20 11.41 2.37
C LEU A 113 -5.01 10.14 1.53
N GLN A 114 -6.04 9.71 0.80
CA GLN A 114 -5.98 8.58 -0.12
C GLN A 114 -4.95 8.79 -1.23
N TRP A 115 -5.00 9.92 -1.93
CA TRP A 115 -4.05 10.22 -3.01
C TRP A 115 -2.62 10.42 -2.48
N ARG A 116 -2.48 11.09 -1.34
CA ARG A 116 -1.17 11.46 -0.78
C ARG A 116 -0.41 10.29 -0.17
N TYR A 117 -1.13 9.42 0.55
CA TYR A 117 -0.52 8.38 1.38
C TYR A 117 -0.75 6.97 0.83
N LEU A 118 -1.98 6.61 0.41
CA LEU A 118 -2.21 5.29 -0.19
C LEU A 118 -1.66 5.20 -1.61
N GLN A 119 -1.90 6.22 -2.43
CA GLN A 119 -1.36 6.28 -3.80
C GLN A 119 0.04 6.90 -3.88
N CYS A 120 0.56 7.39 -2.75
CA CYS A 120 1.91 7.92 -2.61
C CYS A 120 2.27 9.07 -3.57
N LEU A 121 1.27 9.82 -4.03
CA LEU A 121 1.46 10.89 -5.00
C LEU A 121 2.17 12.10 -4.38
N THR A 122 2.81 12.88 -5.24
CA THR A 122 3.41 14.17 -4.88
C THR A 122 2.34 15.23 -4.65
N TRP A 123 2.69 16.31 -3.95
CA TRP A 123 1.76 17.42 -3.71
C TRP A 123 1.19 18.02 -4.99
N ASP A 124 2.02 18.16 -6.02
CA ASP A 124 1.61 18.71 -7.32
C ASP A 124 0.59 17.79 -8.01
N GLU A 125 0.84 16.49 -8.01
CA GLU A 125 -0.06 15.47 -8.56
C GLU A 125 -1.42 15.40 -7.84
N VAL A 126 -1.44 15.62 -6.52
CA VAL A 126 -2.69 15.71 -5.75
C VAL A 126 -3.40 17.03 -6.03
N SER A 127 -2.66 18.14 -6.11
CA SER A 127 -3.18 19.47 -6.47
C SER A 127 -3.89 19.47 -7.81
N GLU A 128 -3.32 18.79 -8.81
CA GLU A 128 -3.95 18.63 -10.13
C GLU A 128 -5.23 17.81 -10.08
N ARG A 129 -5.26 16.71 -9.32
CA ARG A 129 -6.44 15.83 -9.20
C ARG A 129 -7.60 16.49 -8.46
N LEU A 130 -7.30 17.17 -7.36
CA LEU A 130 -8.30 17.83 -6.51
C LEU A 130 -8.60 19.27 -6.94
N LEU A 131 -7.95 19.75 -8.00
CA LEU A 131 -8.08 21.12 -8.52
C LEU A 131 -7.93 22.18 -7.40
N THR A 132 -7.05 21.90 -6.43
CA THR A 132 -6.92 22.67 -5.18
C THR A 132 -5.45 22.98 -4.94
N PRO A 133 -5.07 24.24 -4.63
CA PRO A 133 -3.67 24.61 -4.45
C PRO A 133 -2.97 23.81 -3.35
N VAL A 134 -1.70 23.46 -3.57
CA VAL A 134 -0.85 22.72 -2.60
C VAL A 134 -0.91 23.29 -1.18
N ARG A 135 -0.85 24.62 -1.03
CA ARG A 135 -0.92 25.26 0.29
C ARG A 135 -2.24 24.99 1.02
N THR A 136 -3.34 24.96 0.29
CA THR A 136 -4.66 24.61 0.85
C THR A 136 -4.69 23.14 1.22
N LEU A 137 -4.16 22.25 0.38
CA LEU A 137 -4.09 20.83 0.67
C LEU A 137 -3.26 20.52 1.93
N GLN A 138 -2.12 21.19 2.12
CA GLN A 138 -1.31 21.05 3.33
C GLN A 138 -2.04 21.52 4.59
N GLN A 139 -2.87 22.55 4.47
CA GLN A 139 -3.71 23.01 5.57
C GLN A 139 -4.82 21.99 5.90
N LEU A 140 -5.46 21.41 4.88
CA LEU A 140 -6.47 20.37 5.06
C LEU A 140 -5.88 19.09 5.67
N GLU A 141 -4.65 18.71 5.28
CA GLU A 141 -3.92 17.58 5.87
C GLU A 141 -3.72 17.81 7.38
N LYS A 142 -3.23 19.00 7.74
CA LYS A 142 -3.03 19.35 9.14
C LYS A 142 -4.34 19.28 9.93
N GLU A 143 -5.43 19.83 9.40
CA GLU A 143 -6.75 19.77 10.03
C GLU A 143 -7.25 18.34 10.19
N ALA A 144 -7.04 17.49 9.18
CA ALA A 144 -7.41 16.08 9.26
C ALA A 144 -6.61 15.34 10.33
N PHE A 145 -5.31 15.59 10.43
CA PHE A 145 -4.45 14.95 11.44
C PHE A 145 -4.85 15.39 12.85
N GLU A 146 -5.03 16.69 13.07
CA GLU A 146 -5.51 17.22 14.34
C GLU A 146 -6.87 16.59 14.72
N PHE A 147 -7.80 16.46 13.77
CA PHE A 147 -9.08 15.79 14.02
C PHE A 147 -8.92 14.32 14.41
N ILE A 148 -8.08 13.58 13.69
CA ILE A 148 -7.83 12.15 13.93
C ILE A 148 -7.24 11.94 15.33
N ASP A 149 -6.27 12.77 15.71
CA ASP A 149 -5.58 12.69 17.00
C ASP A 149 -6.52 13.10 18.14
N ASP A 150 -7.18 14.26 18.03
CA ASP A 150 -8.09 14.79 19.06
C ASP A 150 -9.26 13.85 19.35
N LYS A 151 -9.72 13.12 18.33
CA LYS A 151 -10.82 12.16 18.47
C LYS A 151 -10.34 10.77 18.84
N ASN A 152 -9.03 10.53 18.90
CA ASN A 152 -8.44 9.20 19.03
C ASN A 152 -9.05 8.24 17.99
N TYR A 153 -9.13 8.72 16.75
CA TYR A 153 -9.96 8.15 15.69
C TYR A 153 -9.42 6.79 15.22
N ILE A 154 -8.11 6.63 15.20
CA ILE A 154 -7.43 5.37 14.85
C ILE A 154 -7.85 4.27 15.83
N GLU A 155 -7.62 4.47 17.13
CA GLU A 155 -7.96 3.47 18.15
C GLU A 155 -9.47 3.16 18.17
N LYS A 156 -10.33 4.16 18.02
CA LYS A 156 -11.79 3.92 18.03
C LYS A 156 -12.29 3.09 16.86
N ASN A 157 -11.66 3.21 15.69
CA ASN A 157 -12.13 2.56 14.46
C ASN A 157 -11.35 1.28 14.13
N LEU A 158 -10.09 1.17 14.58
CA LEU A 158 -9.18 0.07 14.25
C LEU A 158 -8.67 -0.69 15.48
N GLY A 159 -8.69 -0.08 16.67
CA GLY A 159 -8.33 -0.73 17.92
C GLY A 159 -9.38 -1.78 18.29
N LYS A 160 -8.98 -3.05 18.23
CA LYS A 160 -9.79 -4.19 18.67
C LYS A 160 -9.39 -4.65 20.06
#